data_AF-A0A1C6UCI1-F1
#
_entry.id   AF-A0A1C6UCI1-F1
#
_cell.length_a   1.000
_cell.length_b   1.000
_cell.length_c   1.000
_cell.angle_alpha   90.00
_cell.angle_beta   90.00
_cell.angle_gamma   90.00
#
_symmetry.space_group_name_H-M   'P 1'
#
loop_
_entity.id
_entity.type
_entity.pdbx_description
1 polymer ?
#
loop_
_entity_poly.entity_id
_entity_poly.type
_entity_poly.pdbx_seq_one_letter_code
_entity_poly.pdbx_strand_id
1 'polypeptide(L)'
;MAVYRSRHALPGPLTPDRVLDVTLPRTSLGRRGYRVDEVDALLCRLAHELRDRSRQLDLTRDENHRIKEALRTWQTRHTEERSQARQTEWS
;
A
#
# COMPACT_ATOMS: atom_id res chain seq x y z
N MET A 1 -0.05 -10.27 13.07
CA MET A 1 -1.01 -10.19 11.95
C MET A 1 -1.67 -11.54 11.78
N ALA A 2 -2.99 -11.63 11.94
CA ALA A 2 -3.72 -12.85 11.64
C ALA A 2 -3.64 -13.10 10.13
N VAL A 3 -3.03 -14.22 9.72
CA VAL A 3 -3.03 -14.63 8.32
C VAL A 3 -4.46 -15.04 8.00
N TYR A 4 -5.13 -14.30 7.12
CA TYR A 4 -6.40 -14.74 6.55
C TYR A 4 -6.16 -16.08 5.86
N ARG A 5 -6.58 -17.18 6.48
CA ARG A 5 -6.49 -18.53 5.92
C ARG A 5 -7.89 -19.01 5.59
N SER A 6 -8.31 -18.76 4.35
CA SER A 6 -9.43 -19.49 3.77
C SER A 6 -8.90 -20.57 2.84
N ARG A 7 -9.63 -21.69 2.72
CA ARG A 7 -9.32 -22.75 1.74
C ARG A 7 -9.44 -22.25 0.30
N HIS A 8 -10.06 -21.09 0.10
CA HIS A 8 -10.25 -20.41 -1.18
C HIS A 8 -9.62 -19.01 -1.15
N ALA A 9 -8.51 -18.83 -0.41
CA ALA A 9 -7.84 -17.55 -0.37
C ALA A 9 -7.32 -17.21 -1.77
N LEU A 10 -7.54 -15.96 -2.18
CA LEU A 10 -6.85 -15.44 -3.35
C LEU A 10 -5.35 -15.52 -3.04
N PRO A 11 -4.55 -16.22 -3.87
CA PRO A 11 -3.12 -16.31 -3.63
C PRO A 11 -2.51 -14.90 -3.67
N GLY A 12 -1.36 -14.67 -3.05
CA GLY A 12 -0.61 -13.41 -3.20
C GLY A 12 -1.32 -12.12 -2.72
N PRO A 13 -0.80 -10.94 -3.10
CA PRO A 13 -1.35 -9.67 -2.68
C PRO A 13 -2.71 -9.42 -3.33
N LEU A 14 -3.61 -8.80 -2.57
CA LEU A 14 -4.89 -8.31 -3.06
C LEU A 14 -4.65 -6.99 -3.79
N THR A 15 -4.69 -7.00 -5.12
CA THR A 15 -4.56 -5.80 -5.97
C THR A 15 -5.89 -5.50 -6.65
N PRO A 16 -6.16 -4.23 -7.06
CA PRO A 16 -7.40 -3.87 -7.74
C PRO A 16 -7.68 -4.75 -8.97
N ASP A 17 -6.66 -4.97 -9.81
CA ASP A 17 -6.81 -5.75 -11.05
C ASP A 17 -7.10 -7.23 -10.71
N ARG A 18 -6.46 -7.77 -9.67
CA ARG A 18 -6.73 -9.13 -9.20
C ARG A 18 -8.15 -9.31 -8.65
N VAL A 19 -8.70 -8.28 -8.03
CA VAL A 19 -10.09 -8.30 -7.54
C VAL A 19 -11.06 -8.30 -8.72
N LEU A 20 -10.75 -7.62 -9.82
CA LEU A 20 -11.58 -7.60 -11.03
C LEU A 20 -11.45 -8.90 -11.84
N ASP A 21 -10.28 -9.52 -11.84
CA ASP A 21 -9.99 -10.74 -12.61
C ASP A 21 -10.43 -12.03 -11.87
N VAL A 22 -11.00 -11.91 -10.67
CA VAL A 22 -11.39 -13.09 -9.88
C VAL A 22 -12.58 -13.81 -10.54
N THR A 23 -12.38 -15.08 -10.89
CA THR A 23 -13.48 -15.94 -11.33
C THR A 23 -14.08 -16.68 -10.14
N LEU A 24 -15.34 -16.40 -9.82
CA LEU A 24 -16.07 -17.07 -8.76
C LEU A 24 -16.90 -18.23 -9.33
N PRO A 25 -16.77 -19.47 -8.81
CA PRO A 25 -17.53 -20.60 -9.30
C PRO A 25 -19.02 -20.47 -8.95
N ARG A 26 -19.89 -20.87 -9.89
CA ARG A 26 -21.33 -20.94 -9.65
C ARG A 26 -21.64 -22.08 -8.67
N THR A 27 -22.67 -21.90 -7.85
CA THR A 27 -23.11 -22.94 -6.91
C THR A 27 -23.71 -24.14 -7.67
N SER A 28 -23.55 -25.34 -7.11
CA SER A 28 -24.16 -26.57 -7.63
C SER A 28 -25.69 -26.46 -7.70
N LEU A 29 -26.29 -27.21 -8.63
CA LEU A 29 -27.75 -27.32 -8.78
C LEU A 29 -28.44 -27.55 -7.42
N GLY A 30 -29.55 -26.85 -7.17
CA GLY A 30 -30.35 -26.95 -5.95
C GLY A 30 -29.86 -26.11 -4.76
N ARG A 31 -28.73 -25.41 -4.87
CA ARG A 31 -28.23 -24.50 -3.82
C ARG A 31 -28.38 -23.05 -4.24
N ARG A 32 -28.74 -22.17 -3.29
CA ARG A 32 -28.76 -20.72 -3.51
C ARG A 32 -27.33 -20.19 -3.57
N GLY A 33 -27.03 -19.42 -4.61
CA GLY A 33 -25.81 -18.64 -4.74
C GLY A 33 -26.11 -17.14 -4.67
N TYR A 34 -25.08 -16.32 -4.57
CA TYR A 34 -25.21 -14.87 -4.74
C TYR A 34 -25.61 -14.54 -6.18
N ARG A 35 -26.28 -13.40 -6.36
CA ARG A 35 -26.57 -12.91 -7.70
C ARG A 35 -25.28 -12.35 -8.32
N VAL A 36 -25.03 -12.72 -9.57
CA VAL A 36 -23.78 -12.39 -10.27
C VAL A 36 -23.63 -10.88 -10.43
N ASP A 37 -24.71 -10.19 -10.80
CA ASP A 37 -24.76 -8.73 -10.95
C ASP A 37 -24.43 -7.97 -9.65
N GLU A 38 -24.96 -8.42 -8.51
CA GLU A 38 -24.66 -7.82 -7.21
C GLU A 38 -23.20 -8.05 -6.79
N VAL A 39 -22.67 -9.25 -7.04
CA VAL A 39 -21.27 -9.58 -6.74
C VAL A 39 -20.32 -8.79 -7.64
N ASP A 40 -20.61 -8.68 -8.93
CA ASP A 40 -19.81 -7.91 -9.88
C ASP A 40 -19.79 -6.42 -9.48
N ALA A 41 -20.95 -5.85 -9.10
CA ALA A 41 -21.02 -4.48 -8.60
C ALA A 41 -20.18 -4.28 -7.32
N LEU A 42 -20.21 -5.23 -6.40
CA LEU A 42 -19.41 -5.21 -5.18
C LEU A 42 -17.90 -5.30 -5.49
N LEU A 43 -17.49 -6.20 -6.38
CA LEU A 43 -16.09 -6.36 -6.79
C LEU A 43 -15.56 -5.10 -7.49
N CYS A 44 -16.37 -4.49 -8.36
CA CYS A 44 -16.05 -3.21 -9.00
C CYS A 44 -15.85 -2.09 -7.95
N ARG A 45 -16.74 -1.97 -6.97
CA ARG A 45 -16.58 -0.98 -5.89
C ARG A 45 -15.35 -1.27 -5.04
N LEU A 46 -15.11 -2.53 -4.69
CA LEU A 46 -13.96 -2.94 -3.91
C LEU A 46 -12.64 -2.64 -4.63
N ALA A 47 -12.56 -2.91 -5.93
CA ALA A 47 -11.38 -2.59 -6.74
C ALA A 47 -11.12 -1.08 -6.79
N HIS A 48 -12.18 -0.26 -6.90
CA HIS A 48 -12.08 1.20 -6.86
C HIS A 48 -11.51 1.70 -5.52
N GLU A 49 -12.08 1.25 -4.40
CA GLU A 49 -11.61 1.61 -3.05
C GLU A 49 -10.17 1.16 -2.80
N LEU A 50 -9.83 -0.05 -3.22
CA LEU A 50 -8.48 -0.59 -3.08
C LEU A 50 -7.47 0.23 -3.88
N ARG A 51 -7.84 0.69 -5.08
CA ARG A 51 -6.99 1.54 -5.92
C ARG A 51 -6.75 2.90 -5.25
N ASP A 52 -7.80 3.51 -4.70
CA ASP A 52 -7.65 4.78 -3.97
C ASP A 52 -6.76 4.60 -2.73
N ARG A 53 -6.98 3.52 -1.96
CA ARG A 53 -6.18 3.24 -0.77
C ARG A 53 -4.72 2.98 -1.08
N SER A 54 -4.42 2.21 -2.13
CA SER A 54 -3.05 2.00 -2.60
C SER A 54 -2.38 3.32 -2.98
N ARG A 55 -3.09 4.18 -3.73
CA ARG A 55 -2.58 5.51 -4.10
C ARG A 55 -2.27 6.36 -2.86
N GLN A 56 -3.15 6.39 -1.87
CA GLN A 56 -2.93 7.14 -0.61
C GLN A 56 -1.70 6.64 0.15
N LEU A 57 -1.49 5.32 0.18
CA LEU A 57 -0.31 4.73 0.83
C LEU A 57 0.98 5.09 0.11
N ASP A 58 0.97 5.07 -1.23
CA ASP A 58 2.14 5.42 -2.03
C ASP A 58 2.50 6.90 -1.84
N LEU A 59 1.52 7.80 -1.90
CA LEU A 59 1.72 9.23 -1.59
C LEU A 59 2.30 9.45 -0.19
N THR A 60 1.78 8.73 0.80
CA THR A 60 2.28 8.83 2.18
C THR A 60 3.72 8.34 2.31
N ARG A 61 4.08 7.27 1.58
CA ARG A 61 5.45 6.74 1.56
C ARG A 61 6.42 7.68 0.88
N ASP A 62 6.00 8.27 -0.24
CA ASP A 62 6.81 9.24 -0.98
C ASP A 62 7.09 10.49 -0.13
N GLU A 63 6.09 11.00 0.59
CA GLU A 63 6.28 12.14 1.48
C GLU A 63 7.17 11.80 2.67
N ASN A 64 7.00 10.62 3.27
CA ASN A 64 7.90 10.15 4.32
C ASN A 64 9.35 10.03 3.82
N HIS A 65 9.55 9.54 2.60
CA HIS A 65 10.87 9.45 1.98
C HIS A 65 11.46 10.85 1.78
N ARG A 66 10.67 11.79 1.25
CA ARG A 66 11.09 13.19 1.08
C ARG A 66 11.52 13.84 2.40
N ILE A 67 10.74 13.67 3.47
CA ILE A 67 11.06 14.23 4.79
C ILE A 67 12.38 13.65 5.32
N LYS A 68 12.57 12.33 5.17
CA LYS A 68 13.81 11.67 5.58
C LYS A 68 15.03 12.20 4.83
N GLU A 69 14.92 12.41 3.52
CA GLU A 69 16.00 12.97 2.70
C GLU A 69 16.30 14.43 3.06
N ALA A 70 15.26 15.24 3.32
CA ALA A 70 15.44 16.61 3.77
C ALA A 70 16.15 16.68 5.14
N LEU A 71 15.72 15.83 6.08
CA LEU A 71 16.32 15.73 7.41
C LEU A 71 17.78 15.28 7.33
N ARG A 72 18.07 14.25 6.53
CA ARG A 72 19.45 13.77 6.30
C ARG A 72 20.33 14.88 5.75
N THR A 73 19.85 15.59 4.72
CA THR A 73 20.58 16.70 4.11
C THR A 73 20.88 17.82 5.12
N TRP A 74 19.88 18.17 5.94
CA TRP A 74 20.06 19.16 7.01
C TRP A 74 21.09 18.71 8.06
N GLN A 75 21.03 17.45 8.50
CA GLN A 75 21.97 16.88 9.47
C GLN A 75 23.42 16.90 8.96
N THR A 76 23.63 16.58 7.67
CA THR A 76 24.96 16.62 7.06
C THR A 76 25.54 18.04 7.11
N ARG A 77 24.80 19.04 6.61
CA ARG A 77 25.26 20.44 6.63
C ARG A 77 25.59 20.92 8.04
N HIS A 78 24.73 20.60 9.01
CA HIS A 78 24.94 21.05 10.38
C HIS A 78 26.16 20.37 11.06
N THR A 79 26.46 19.13 10.70
CA THR A 79 27.65 18.43 11.18
C THR A 79 28.93 19.05 10.62
N GLU A 80 28.92 19.47 9.35
CA GLU A 80 30.02 20.18 8.70
C GLU A 80 30.26 21.54 9.36
N GLU A 81 29.22 22.34 9.59
CA GLU A 81 29.30 23.62 10.31
C GLU A 81 29.92 23.46 11.71
N ARG A 82 29.49 22.45 12.46
CA ARG A 82 30.03 22.14 13.80
C ARG A 82 31.48 21.63 13.79
N SER A 83 31.92 21.03 12.69
CA SER A 83 33.29 20.55 12.51
C SER A 83 34.20 21.71 12.12
N GLN A 84 33.72 22.59 11.24
CA GLN A 84 34.43 23.79 10.80
C GLN A 84 34.65 24.77 11.94
N ALA A 85 33.61 25.04 12.76
CA ALA A 85 33.71 25.92 13.92
C ALA A 85 34.75 25.41 14.94
N ARG A 86 34.85 24.09 15.13
CA ARG A 86 35.90 23.47 15.95
C ARG A 86 37.28 23.61 15.30
N GLN A 87 37.44 23.42 14.00
CA GLN A 87 38.75 23.57 13.36
C GLN A 87 39.29 25.01 13.46
N THR A 88 38.43 26.03 13.35
CA THR A 88 38.81 27.45 13.47
C THR A 88 39.17 27.90 14.89
N GLU A 89 38.75 27.16 15.92
CA GLU A 89 39.02 27.51 17.32
C GLU A 89 40.39 26.97 17.80
N TRP A 90 40.99 26.03 17.08
CA TRP A 90 42.27 25.39 17.41
C TRP A 90 43.40 25.72 16.42
N SER A 91 43.25 26.79 15.62
CA SER A 91 44.28 27.34 14.71
C SER A 91 44.61 28.77 15.11
#